data_AF-A0A7W4E1R9-F1
#
_entry.id   AF-A0A7W4E1R9-F1
#
_cell.length_a   1.000
_cell.length_b   1.000
_cell.length_c   1.000
_cell.angle_alpha   90.00
_cell.angle_beta   90.00
_cell.angle_gamma   90.00
#
_symmetry.space_group_name_H-M   'P 1'
#
loop_
_entity.id
_entity.type
_entity.pdbx_description
1 polymer ?
#
loop_
_entity_poly.entity_id
_entity_poly.type
_entity_poly.pdbx_seq_one_letter_code
_entity_poly.pdbx_strand_id
1 'polypeptide(L)'
;MKKLLFKLFFALAFASISLHGQEKIQQVEVHIFGGMALYSSQYTLNSLKKEFSAKPQMGQKEELPKEISLPNTPKNWETFTKKINLDKFKKLRDGPSQQTFDGQDEVIIIKTDKKTYRKMNASGNDHDREVWYDLLQIIAKEFGKKSIYE
;
A
#
# COMPACT_ATOMS: atom_id res chain seq x y z
N MET A 1 30.38 -37.52 22.53
CA MET A 1 30.03 -36.79 21.28
C MET A 1 28.52 -36.67 21.01
N LYS A 2 27.66 -37.64 21.39
CA LYS A 2 26.19 -37.57 21.14
C LYS A 2 25.45 -36.40 21.83
N LYS A 3 25.88 -35.96 23.03
CA LYS A 3 25.23 -34.84 23.76
C LYS A 3 25.51 -33.45 23.18
N LEU A 4 26.61 -33.29 22.42
CA LEU A 4 26.98 -31.99 21.82
C LEU A 4 26.18 -31.74 20.53
N LEU A 5 26.00 -32.79 19.72
CA LEU A 5 25.17 -32.77 18.50
C LEU A 5 23.71 -32.46 18.79
N PHE A 6 23.16 -32.97 19.91
CA PHE A 6 21.77 -32.70 20.30
C PHE A 6 21.50 -31.22 20.65
N LYS A 7 22.50 -30.53 21.23
CA LYS A 7 22.40 -29.09 21.52
C LYS A 7 22.50 -28.23 20.25
N LEU A 8 23.30 -28.66 19.27
CA LEU A 8 23.44 -27.96 17.99
C LEU A 8 22.14 -28.04 17.15
N PHE A 9 21.46 -29.18 17.18
CA PHE A 9 20.15 -29.34 16.53
C PHE A 9 19.04 -28.50 17.17
N PHE A 10 19.04 -28.36 18.50
CA PHE A 10 18.08 -27.50 19.19
C PHE A 10 18.32 -26.01 18.88
N ALA A 11 19.58 -25.55 18.81
CA ALA A 11 19.89 -24.17 18.44
C ALA A 11 19.49 -23.83 16.97
N LEU A 12 19.66 -24.77 16.03
CA LEU A 12 19.22 -24.58 14.64
C LEU A 12 17.68 -24.59 14.49
N ALA A 13 16.97 -25.37 15.31
CA ALA A 13 15.51 -25.41 15.29
C ALA A 13 14.89 -24.11 15.87
N PHE A 14 15.52 -23.46 16.85
CA PHE A 14 15.04 -22.17 17.36
C PHE A 14 15.39 -20.99 16.43
N ALA A 15 16.46 -21.09 15.63
CA ALA A 15 16.72 -20.12 14.56
C ALA A 15 15.69 -20.19 13.42
N SER A 16 15.12 -21.36 13.14
CA SER A 16 14.06 -21.51 12.14
C SER A 16 12.65 -21.17 12.67
N ILE A 17 12.40 -21.24 13.98
CA ILE A 17 11.13 -20.77 14.57
C ILE A 17 11.08 -19.24 14.65
N SER A 18 12.23 -18.55 14.76
CA SER A 18 12.31 -17.10 14.55
C SER A 18 12.03 -16.67 13.09
N LEU A 19 11.94 -17.65 12.17
CA LEU A 19 11.69 -17.45 10.75
C LEU A 19 10.22 -17.69 10.37
N HIS A 20 9.27 -17.53 11.29
CA HIS A 20 7.98 -16.94 10.90
C HIS A 20 8.19 -15.44 10.70
N GLY A 21 9.08 -15.08 9.76
CA GLY A 21 9.49 -13.72 9.49
C GLY A 21 8.26 -12.85 9.26
N GLN A 22 8.22 -11.71 9.95
CA GLN A 22 7.20 -10.70 9.74
C GLN A 22 7.14 -10.41 8.24
N GLU A 23 5.95 -10.56 7.69
CA GLU A 23 5.68 -10.39 6.26
C GLU A 23 6.21 -9.03 5.78
N LYS A 24 7.04 -9.04 4.74
CA LYS A 24 7.78 -7.87 4.27
C LYS A 24 7.02 -7.21 3.13
N ILE A 25 6.69 -5.93 3.30
CA ILE A 25 6.08 -5.11 2.25
C ILE A 25 7.11 -4.88 1.13
N GLN A 26 6.71 -5.19 -0.11
CA GLN A 26 7.52 -5.05 -1.32
C GLN A 26 7.02 -3.90 -2.20
N GLN A 27 5.72 -3.65 -2.22
CA GLN A 27 5.11 -2.57 -2.99
C GLN A 27 3.80 -2.12 -2.36
N VAL A 28 3.51 -0.83 -2.45
CA VAL A 28 2.24 -0.21 -2.07
C VAL A 28 1.69 0.54 -3.27
N GLU A 29 0.40 0.38 -3.53
CA GLU A 29 -0.31 1.07 -4.61
C GLU A 29 -1.60 1.69 -4.08
N VAL A 30 -1.95 2.85 -4.64
CA VAL A 30 -3.27 3.48 -4.47
C VAL A 30 -3.84 3.75 -5.84
N HIS A 31 -5.04 3.27 -6.09
CA HIS A 31 -5.76 3.47 -7.34
C HIS A 31 -7.03 4.25 -7.02
N ILE A 32 -7.28 5.32 -7.76
CA ILE A 32 -8.48 6.15 -7.60
C ILE A 32 -9.13 6.28 -8.97
N PHE A 33 -10.40 5.88 -9.10
CA PHE A 33 -11.06 5.79 -10.41
C PHE A 33 -12.58 5.82 -10.31
N GLY A 34 -13.22 6.05 -11.45
CA GLY A 34 -14.68 5.99 -11.57
C GLY A 34 -15.39 7.26 -11.11
N GLY A 35 -16.71 7.19 -11.06
CA GLY A 35 -17.57 8.35 -10.80
C GLY A 35 -17.44 9.40 -11.90
N MET A 36 -17.60 10.66 -11.52
CA MET A 36 -17.48 11.83 -12.39
C MET A 36 -16.02 12.35 -12.53
N ALA A 37 -15.03 11.55 -12.17
CA ALA A 37 -13.62 11.94 -12.26
C ALA A 37 -13.14 12.04 -13.70
N LEU A 38 -12.43 13.12 -14.02
CA LEU A 38 -11.83 13.36 -15.33
C LEU A 38 -10.71 12.36 -15.69
N TYR A 39 -10.13 11.71 -14.69
CA TYR A 39 -9.09 10.73 -14.88
C TYR A 39 -9.06 9.74 -13.72
N SER A 40 -8.56 8.54 -14.00
CA SER A 40 -8.10 7.63 -12.96
C SER A 40 -6.65 7.96 -12.58
N SER A 41 -6.32 7.89 -11.31
CA SER A 41 -4.95 8.05 -10.82
C SER A 41 -4.40 6.78 -10.18
N GLN A 42 -3.08 6.61 -10.29
CA GLN A 42 -2.37 5.52 -9.65
C GLN A 42 -1.09 6.02 -9.02
N TYR A 43 -0.94 5.77 -7.72
CA TYR A 43 0.32 5.93 -6.97
C TYR A 43 0.94 4.55 -6.78
N THR A 44 2.24 4.41 -7.03
CA THR A 44 2.99 3.16 -6.81
C THR A 44 4.30 3.47 -6.11
N LEU A 45 4.61 2.76 -5.02
CA LEU A 45 5.86 2.89 -4.27
C LEU A 45 6.48 1.53 -4.02
N ASN A 46 7.77 1.39 -4.30
CA ASN A 46 8.59 0.25 -3.91
C ASN A 46 10.01 0.71 -3.51
N SER A 47 10.91 -0.24 -3.27
CA SER A 47 12.27 0.06 -2.84
C SER A 47 13.13 0.81 -3.87
N LEU A 48 12.72 0.83 -5.13
CA LEU A 48 13.50 1.39 -6.25
C LEU A 48 12.94 2.71 -6.74
N LYS A 49 11.62 2.88 -6.72
CA LYS A 49 10.96 4.07 -7.29
C LYS A 49 9.62 4.37 -6.63
N LYS A 50 9.20 5.62 -6.81
CA LYS A 50 7.84 6.09 -6.56
C LYS A 50 7.29 6.73 -7.83
N GLU A 51 6.08 6.34 -8.20
CA GLU A 51 5.45 6.73 -9.44
C GLU A 51 4.02 7.21 -9.21
N PHE A 52 3.65 8.24 -9.93
CA PHE A 52 2.28 8.70 -10.08
C PHE A 52 1.94 8.75 -11.56
N SER A 53 0.82 8.15 -11.93
CA SER A 53 0.27 8.23 -13.28
C SER A 53 -1.21 8.61 -13.24
N ALA A 54 -1.66 9.26 -14.31
CA ALA A 54 -3.04 9.65 -14.51
C ALA A 54 -3.46 9.20 -15.91
N LYS A 55 -4.68 8.65 -16.05
CA LYS A 55 -5.24 8.25 -17.34
C LYS A 55 -6.63 8.85 -17.50
N PRO A 56 -6.93 9.46 -18.65
CA PRO A 56 -8.22 10.09 -18.87
C PRO A 56 -9.32 9.04 -18.87
N GLN A 57 -10.53 9.42 -18.46
CA GLN A 57 -11.69 8.56 -18.67
C GLN A 57 -12.01 8.49 -20.17
N MET A 58 -12.54 7.36 -20.66
CA MET A 58 -12.75 7.14 -22.10
C MET A 58 -13.48 8.31 -22.77
N GLY A 59 -12.85 8.91 -23.78
CA GLY A 59 -13.43 9.99 -24.60
C GLY A 59 -13.12 11.41 -24.12
N GLN A 60 -12.55 11.58 -22.92
CA GLN A 60 -12.14 12.90 -22.42
C GLN A 60 -10.78 13.32 -23.01
N LYS A 61 -10.67 14.60 -23.38
CA LYS A 61 -9.47 15.22 -23.97
C LYS A 61 -8.87 16.28 -23.02
N GLU A 62 -8.92 16.01 -21.72
CA GLU A 62 -8.47 16.96 -20.72
C GLU A 62 -6.96 16.88 -20.49
N GLU A 63 -6.40 18.00 -20.04
CA GLU A 63 -5.01 18.07 -19.62
C GLU A 63 -4.85 17.29 -18.30
N LEU A 64 -4.03 16.24 -18.33
CA LEU A 64 -3.81 15.37 -17.18
C LEU A 64 -2.77 15.98 -16.24
N PRO A 65 -2.85 15.70 -14.94
CA PRO A 65 -1.75 16.01 -14.04
C PRO A 65 -0.47 15.33 -14.52
N LYS A 66 0.65 16.03 -14.36
CA LYS A 66 1.95 15.54 -14.80
C LYS A 66 2.30 14.21 -14.11
N GLU A 67 2.64 13.21 -14.90
CA GLU A 67 3.17 11.94 -14.37
C GLU A 67 4.50 12.17 -13.63
N ILE A 68 4.68 11.44 -12.55
CA ILE A 68 5.89 11.50 -11.72
C ILE A 68 6.53 10.13 -11.75
N SER A 69 7.84 10.07 -12.00
CA SER A 69 8.66 8.90 -11.72
C SER A 69 9.95 9.37 -11.06
N LEU A 70 10.12 9.04 -9.79
CA LEU A 70 11.26 9.45 -8.98
C LEU A 70 11.94 8.21 -8.41
N PRO A 71 13.28 8.20 -8.35
CA PRO A 71 14.00 7.13 -7.68
C PRO A 71 13.63 7.10 -6.18
N ASN A 72 13.62 5.90 -5.62
CA ASN A 72 13.54 5.67 -4.19
C ASN A 72 14.83 5.00 -3.71
N THR A 73 15.08 5.02 -2.41
CA THR A 73 16.22 4.32 -1.81
C THR A 73 15.74 3.23 -0.86
N PRO A 74 16.52 2.15 -0.65
CA PRO A 74 16.19 1.14 0.35
C PRO A 74 15.96 1.72 1.75
N LYS A 75 16.72 2.76 2.13
CA LYS A 75 16.58 3.46 3.42
C LYS A 75 15.26 4.24 3.53
N ASN A 76 14.90 4.97 2.49
CA ASN A 76 13.62 5.70 2.45
C ASN A 76 12.44 4.71 2.43
N TRP A 77 12.56 3.62 1.67
CA TRP A 77 11.58 2.54 1.63
C TRP A 77 11.37 1.85 2.98
N GLU A 78 12.46 1.55 3.69
CA GLU A 78 12.38 1.00 5.05
C GLU A 78 11.70 1.99 6.01
N THR A 79 12.04 3.28 5.92
CA THR A 79 11.41 4.34 6.74
C THR A 79 9.92 4.48 6.44
N PHE A 80 9.54 4.41 5.16
CA PHE A 80 8.14 4.45 4.72
C PHE A 80 7.36 3.23 5.23
N THR A 81 7.85 2.03 4.97
CA THR A 81 7.15 0.78 5.33
C THR A 81 6.98 0.60 6.85
N LYS A 82 7.90 1.12 7.68
CA LYS A 82 7.75 1.14 9.14
C LYS A 82 6.56 1.96 9.65
N LYS A 83 6.06 2.92 8.87
CA LYS A 83 4.86 3.70 9.20
C LYS A 83 3.57 2.90 8.95
N ILE A 84 3.63 1.80 8.21
CA ILE A 84 2.46 1.01 7.81
C ILE A 84 2.21 -0.10 8.83
N ASN A 85 1.07 -0.02 9.51
CA ASN A 85 0.59 -1.13 10.33
C ASN A 85 -0.12 -2.17 9.45
N LEU A 86 0.65 -3.14 8.94
CA LEU A 86 0.15 -4.17 8.04
C LEU A 86 -0.96 -5.02 8.68
N ASP A 87 -0.87 -5.33 9.97
CA ASP A 87 -1.87 -6.17 10.64
C ASP A 87 -3.21 -5.44 10.82
N LYS A 88 -3.20 -4.12 11.04
CA LYS A 88 -4.42 -3.30 10.98
C LYS A 88 -4.96 -3.27 9.54
N PHE A 89 -4.11 -3.07 8.53
CA PHE A 89 -4.53 -3.06 7.13
C PHE A 89 -5.23 -4.37 6.70
N LYS A 90 -4.71 -5.52 7.12
CA LYS A 90 -5.31 -6.84 6.83
C LYS A 90 -6.75 -6.95 7.30
N LYS A 91 -7.06 -6.34 8.44
CA LYS A 91 -8.36 -6.41 9.13
C LYS A 91 -9.41 -5.45 8.57
N LEU A 92 -8.99 -4.46 7.76
CA LEU A 92 -9.94 -3.55 7.11
C LEU A 92 -10.96 -4.34 6.29
N ARG A 93 -12.19 -3.87 6.26
CA ARG A 93 -13.23 -4.43 5.40
C ARG A 93 -13.33 -3.58 4.14
N ASP A 94 -13.72 -4.21 3.05
CA ASP A 94 -14.08 -3.45 1.86
C ASP A 94 -15.38 -2.68 2.14
N GLY A 95 -15.40 -1.42 1.73
CA GLY A 95 -16.60 -0.60 1.68
C GLY A 95 -17.33 -0.71 0.34
N PRO A 96 -18.57 -0.23 0.26
CA PRO A 96 -19.32 -0.22 -0.99
C PRO A 96 -18.66 0.71 -2.02
N SER A 97 -18.85 0.41 -3.31
CA SER A 97 -18.48 1.32 -4.39
C SER A 97 -19.24 2.64 -4.25
N GLN A 98 -18.53 3.75 -4.48
CA GLN A 98 -19.08 5.11 -4.44
C GLN A 98 -19.48 5.61 -5.84
N GLN A 99 -19.15 4.86 -6.90
CA GLN A 99 -19.41 5.26 -8.30
C GLN A 99 -20.89 5.44 -8.63
N THR A 100 -21.78 4.75 -7.92
CA THR A 100 -23.23 4.87 -8.10
C THR A 100 -23.80 6.21 -7.63
N PHE A 101 -23.02 6.99 -6.86
CA PHE A 101 -23.39 8.31 -6.34
C PHE A 101 -22.39 9.38 -6.82
N ASP A 102 -21.90 9.25 -8.06
CA ASP A 102 -20.88 10.11 -8.68
C ASP A 102 -19.51 10.14 -7.99
N GLY A 103 -19.34 9.35 -6.92
CA GLY A 103 -18.10 9.27 -6.14
C GLY A 103 -17.01 8.43 -6.80
N GLN A 104 -15.77 8.69 -6.41
CA GLN A 104 -14.62 7.90 -6.85
C GLN A 104 -14.44 6.67 -5.97
N ASP A 105 -14.05 5.56 -6.58
CA ASP A 105 -13.56 4.40 -5.85
C ASP A 105 -12.07 4.52 -5.60
N GLU A 106 -11.67 4.12 -4.40
CA GLU A 106 -10.31 4.09 -3.92
C GLU A 106 -9.92 2.67 -3.54
N VAL A 107 -8.78 2.22 -4.05
CA VAL A 107 -8.25 0.89 -3.79
C VAL A 107 -6.82 1.03 -3.32
N ILE A 108 -6.52 0.44 -2.17
CA ILE A 108 -5.16 0.30 -1.67
C ILE A 108 -4.73 -1.15 -1.85
N ILE A 109 -3.55 -1.34 -2.46
CA ILE A 109 -2.95 -2.66 -2.66
C ILE A 109 -1.60 -2.67 -1.95
N ILE A 110 -1.41 -3.63 -1.05
CA ILE A 110 -0.11 -3.89 -0.43
C ILE A 110 0.37 -5.27 -0.87
N LYS A 111 1.44 -5.28 -1.66
CA LYS A 111 2.13 -6.50 -2.08
C LYS A 111 3.26 -6.79 -1.11
N THR A 112 3.35 -8.04 -0.68
CA THR A 112 4.37 -8.52 0.25
C THR A 112 5.14 -9.67 -0.36
N ASP A 113 6.18 -10.12 0.33
CA ASP A 113 6.92 -11.34 -0.01
C ASP A 113 6.08 -12.63 0.08
N LYS A 114 4.91 -12.60 0.74
CA LYS A 114 4.04 -13.76 0.90
C LYS A 114 2.80 -13.71 0.02
N LYS A 115 2.10 -12.57 0.00
CA LYS A 115 0.89 -12.37 -0.82
C LYS A 115 0.54 -10.90 -1.05
N THR A 116 -0.51 -10.70 -1.84
CA THR A 116 -1.09 -9.38 -2.10
C THR A 116 -2.35 -9.19 -1.27
N TYR A 117 -2.45 -8.06 -0.58
CA TYR A 117 -3.65 -7.58 0.07
C TYR A 117 -4.24 -6.44 -0.74
N ARG A 118 -5.55 -6.49 -0.96
CA ARG A 118 -6.32 -5.43 -1.63
C ARG A 118 -7.46 -5.04 -0.71
N LYS A 119 -7.65 -3.73 -0.53
CA LYS A 119 -8.79 -3.15 0.19
C LYS A 119 -9.39 -2.02 -0.63
N MET A 120 -10.70 -1.88 -0.61
CA MET A 120 -11.44 -0.91 -1.40
C MET A 120 -12.38 -0.11 -0.51
N ASN A 121 -12.37 1.22 -0.64
CA ASN A 121 -13.29 2.15 0.04
C ASN A 121 -13.47 1.91 1.55
N ALA A 122 -12.43 1.47 2.26
CA ALA A 122 -12.59 1.06 3.66
C ALA A 122 -12.97 2.23 4.58
N SER A 123 -12.75 3.48 4.15
CA SER A 123 -13.24 4.70 4.82
C SER A 123 -14.75 4.75 5.03
N GLY A 124 -15.52 4.01 4.23
CA GLY A 124 -16.97 3.84 4.39
C GLY A 124 -17.38 3.06 5.64
N ASN A 125 -16.43 2.42 6.34
CA ASN A 125 -16.63 1.82 7.66
C ASN A 125 -15.97 2.69 8.74
N ASP A 126 -16.76 3.21 9.68
CA ASP A 126 -16.27 4.10 10.75
C ASP A 126 -15.12 3.48 11.56
N HIS A 127 -15.11 2.16 11.74
CA HIS A 127 -14.05 1.45 12.47
C HIS A 127 -12.70 1.45 11.72
N ASP A 128 -12.76 1.49 10.38
CA ASP A 128 -11.60 1.30 9.50
C ASP A 128 -11.07 2.65 8.95
N ARG A 129 -11.87 3.71 9.10
CA ARG A 129 -11.63 5.05 8.55
C ARG A 129 -10.28 5.67 8.94
N GLU A 130 -9.92 5.58 10.22
CA GLU A 130 -8.65 6.14 10.72
C GLU A 130 -7.45 5.50 10.02
N VAL A 131 -7.41 4.16 9.99
CA VAL A 131 -6.32 3.40 9.38
C VAL A 131 -6.23 3.66 7.87
N TRP A 132 -7.38 3.80 7.20
CA TRP A 132 -7.45 4.13 5.78
C TRP A 132 -6.83 5.51 5.51
N TYR A 133 -7.29 6.55 6.20
CA TYR A 133 -6.82 7.92 5.97
C TYR A 133 -5.37 8.14 6.41
N ASP A 134 -4.92 7.49 7.47
CA ASP A 134 -3.51 7.51 7.87
C ASP A 134 -2.62 6.98 6.75
N LEU A 135 -3.01 5.87 6.12
CA LEU A 135 -2.25 5.27 5.03
C LEU A 135 -2.23 6.17 3.79
N LEU A 136 -3.36 6.77 3.42
CA LEU A 136 -3.42 7.74 2.32
C LEU A 136 -2.52 8.96 2.60
N GLN A 137 -2.52 9.49 3.82
CA GLN A 137 -1.65 10.61 4.21
C GLN A 137 -0.17 10.23 4.18
N ILE A 138 0.19 9.04 4.68
CA ILE A 138 1.56 8.54 4.61
C ILE A 138 2.03 8.49 3.15
N ILE A 139 1.17 8.03 2.23
CA ILE A 139 1.47 7.92 0.80
C ILE A 139 1.57 9.31 0.16
N ALA A 140 0.61 10.21 0.40
CA ALA A 140 0.63 11.58 -0.14
C ALA A 140 1.93 12.33 0.20
N LYS A 141 2.41 12.19 1.44
CA LYS A 141 3.66 12.80 1.91
C LYS A 141 4.89 12.33 1.15
N GLU A 142 4.91 11.09 0.67
CA GLU A 142 6.01 10.59 -0.16
C GLU A 142 6.07 11.29 -1.54
N PHE A 143 4.98 11.90 -1.99
CA PHE A 143 4.91 12.72 -3.21
C PHE A 143 4.94 14.23 -2.94
N GLY A 144 5.18 14.65 -1.69
CA GLY A 144 5.20 16.07 -1.32
C GLY A 144 3.82 16.73 -1.35
N LYS A 145 2.75 15.94 -1.32
CA LYS A 145 1.35 16.42 -1.33
C LYS A 145 0.79 16.46 0.09
N LYS A 146 -0.18 17.35 0.36
CA LYS A 146 -0.92 17.36 1.63
C LYS A 146 -1.99 16.25 1.67
N SER A 147 -2.52 15.85 0.51
CA SER A 147 -3.45 14.72 0.38
C SER A 147 -3.26 13.98 -0.95
N ILE A 148 -3.82 12.77 -1.10
CA ILE A 148 -3.77 12.05 -2.39
C ILE A 148 -4.71 12.65 -3.46
N TYR A 149 -5.57 13.62 -3.09
CA TYR A 149 -6.49 14.32 -3.98
C TYR A 149 -5.95 15.68 -4.46
N GLU A 150 -4.82 16.14 -3.91
CA GLU A 150 -4.07 17.30 -4.44
C GLU A 150 -3.26 16.90 -5.67
#